data_AF-A0A6C0CZC1-F1
#
_entry.id   AF-A0A6C0CZC1-F1
#
_cell.length_a   1.000
_cell.length_b   1.000
_cell.length_c   1.000
_cell.angle_alpha   90.00
_cell.angle_beta   90.00
_cell.angle_gamma   90.00
#
_symmetry.space_group_name_H-M   'P 1'
#
loop_
_entity.id
_entity.type
_entity.pdbx_description
1 polymer ?
#
loop_
_entity_poly.entity_id
_entity_poly.type
_entity_poly.pdbx_seq_one_letter_code
_entity_poly.pdbx_strand_id
1 'polypeptide(L)'
;MNIIRINTDDTMTEIKSTKNWMNTIKKNSNNDINLLFEWFIDNNSKLLLYGNLEGEQINNHVIPSNGVSSLDILSYNDIILYDNIYIVKLKNNKLINYSIKEYGEFYSINCDYYSDNINENDSDDEYNNSNITYDNIYLNTFDDNNLSYDNNIY
;
A
#
# COMPACT_ATOMS: atom_id res chain seq x y z
N MET A 1 -13.49 10.65 -10.77
CA MET A 1 -12.27 9.82 -10.61
C MET A 1 -11.30 10.67 -9.85
N ASN A 2 -10.56 10.08 -8.92
CA ASN A 2 -9.73 10.84 -8.01
C ASN A 2 -8.27 10.43 -8.19
N ILE A 3 -7.39 11.40 -7.97
CA ILE A 3 -5.95 11.22 -7.82
C ILE A 3 -5.66 11.57 -6.38
N ILE A 4 -4.88 10.75 -5.69
CA ILE A 4 -4.44 11.08 -4.34
C ILE A 4 -3.19 11.92 -4.47
N ARG A 5 -3.17 13.09 -3.83
CA ARG A 5 -1.98 13.91 -3.64
C ARG A 5 -1.51 13.74 -2.22
N ILE A 6 -0.25 13.38 -2.05
CA ILE A 6 0.43 13.32 -0.76
C ILE A 6 1.32 14.56 -0.69
N ASN A 7 1.05 15.40 0.29
CA ASN A 7 1.71 16.69 0.48
C ASN A 7 3.07 16.51 1.17
N THR A 8 3.90 17.55 1.11
CA THR A 8 5.20 17.57 1.82
C THR A 8 5.06 17.64 3.35
N ASP A 9 3.86 17.92 3.86
CA ASP A 9 3.50 17.89 5.28
C ASP A 9 2.83 16.57 5.71
N ASP A 10 3.00 15.51 4.91
CA ASP A 10 2.44 14.16 5.09
C ASP A 10 0.90 14.08 5.06
N THR A 11 0.21 15.19 4.79
CA THR A 11 -1.25 15.15 4.62
C THR A 11 -1.64 14.64 3.22
N MET A 12 -2.80 13.99 3.12
CA MET A 12 -3.31 13.48 1.85
C MET A 12 -4.60 14.18 1.43
N THR A 13 -4.74 14.42 0.12
CA THR A 13 -5.95 15.03 -0.46
C THR A 13 -6.39 14.29 -1.72
N GLU A 14 -7.70 14.23 -1.95
CA GLU A 14 -8.27 13.65 -3.17
C GLU A 14 -8.59 14.74 -4.19
N ILE A 15 -7.88 14.73 -5.31
CA ILE A 15 -8.07 15.67 -6.40
C ILE A 15 -8.98 15.04 -7.44
N LYS A 16 -10.14 15.68 -7.68
CA LYS A 16 -11.04 15.27 -8.76
C LYS A 16 -10.35 15.49 -10.11
N SER A 17 -10.35 14.43 -10.92
CA SER A 17 -9.77 14.45 -12.26
C SER A 17 -10.73 13.90 -13.31
N THR A 18 -10.52 14.35 -14.55
CA THR A 18 -11.21 13.84 -15.74
C THR A 18 -10.37 12.77 -16.43
N LYS A 19 -10.75 12.37 -17.65
CA LYS A 19 -10.03 11.37 -18.46
C LYS A 19 -8.56 11.75 -18.71
N ASN A 20 -8.23 13.05 -18.78
CA ASN A 20 -6.85 13.51 -18.97
C ASN A 20 -6.22 13.86 -17.62
N TRP A 21 -5.96 12.82 -16.83
CA TRP A 21 -5.48 12.94 -15.46
C TRP A 21 -4.03 13.40 -15.35
N MET A 22 -3.21 13.13 -16.37
CA MET A 22 -1.84 13.63 -16.45
C MET A 22 -1.81 15.16 -16.45
N ASN A 23 -2.73 15.81 -17.17
CA ASN A 23 -2.86 17.27 -17.14
C ASN A 23 -3.28 17.80 -15.76
N THR A 24 -4.08 17.04 -15.00
CA THR A 24 -4.44 17.39 -13.62
C THR A 24 -3.19 17.39 -12.75
N ILE A 25 -2.36 16.35 -12.83
CA ILE A 25 -1.11 16.26 -12.07
C ILE A 25 -0.18 17.43 -12.43
N LYS A 26 0.09 17.64 -13.73
CA LYS A 26 0.97 18.73 -14.20
C LYS A 26 0.54 20.12 -13.76
N LYS A 27 -0.77 20.37 -13.62
CA LYS A 27 -1.31 21.64 -13.12
C LYS A 27 -1.16 21.84 -11.61
N ASN A 28 -1.04 20.74 -10.86
CA ASN A 28 -0.91 20.77 -9.40
C ASN A 28 0.53 20.56 -8.94
N SER A 29 1.42 20.13 -9.83
CA SER A 29 2.86 20.03 -9.59
C SER A 29 3.55 21.37 -9.82
N ASN A 30 4.54 21.68 -8.99
CA ASN A 30 5.38 22.86 -9.17
C ASN A 30 6.51 22.63 -10.19
N ASN A 31 6.85 21.37 -10.45
CA ASN A 31 7.99 20.95 -11.26
C ASN A 31 7.60 19.82 -12.24
N ASP A 32 8.53 19.48 -13.14
CA ASP A 32 8.38 18.36 -14.07
C ASP A 32 8.22 17.04 -13.31
N ILE A 33 7.09 16.37 -13.53
CA ILE A 33 6.73 15.17 -12.79
C ILE A 33 7.01 13.89 -13.57
N ASN A 34 7.63 12.93 -12.89
CA ASN A 34 8.04 11.66 -13.48
C ASN A 34 7.25 10.50 -12.88
N LEU A 35 7.04 9.46 -13.70
CA LEU A 35 6.59 8.17 -13.17
C LEU A 35 7.77 7.53 -12.45
N LEU A 36 7.61 7.26 -11.16
CA LEU A 36 8.68 6.68 -10.34
C LEU A 36 8.47 5.17 -10.14
N PHE A 37 7.22 4.76 -9.90
CA PHE A 37 6.89 3.37 -9.58
C PHE A 37 5.54 2.93 -10.12
N GLU A 38 5.43 1.63 -10.43
CA GLU A 38 4.20 0.94 -10.76
C GLU A 38 3.99 -0.31 -9.88
N TRP A 39 2.78 -0.51 -9.36
CA TRP A 39 2.37 -1.76 -8.70
C TRP A 39 1.23 -2.41 -9.46
N PHE A 40 1.35 -3.70 -9.75
CA PHE A 40 0.30 -4.48 -10.38
C PHE A 40 -0.56 -5.13 -9.29
N ILE A 41 -1.79 -4.66 -9.14
CA ILE A 41 -2.73 -5.15 -8.11
C ILE A 41 -3.41 -6.43 -8.61
N ASP A 42 -3.84 -6.40 -9.87
CA ASP A 42 -4.43 -7.54 -10.57
C ASP A 42 -4.08 -7.45 -12.07
N ASN A 43 -4.51 -8.43 -12.87
CA ASN A 43 -4.19 -8.50 -14.31
C ASN A 43 -4.59 -7.24 -15.11
N ASN A 44 -5.54 -6.46 -14.60
CA ASN A 44 -6.13 -5.33 -15.29
C ASN A 44 -5.96 -4.01 -14.54
N SER A 45 -5.47 -4.04 -13.30
CA SER A 45 -5.40 -2.87 -12.42
C SER A 45 -3.98 -2.62 -11.96
N LYS A 46 -3.54 -1.35 -12.06
CA LYS A 46 -2.24 -0.92 -11.58
C LYS A 46 -2.30 0.39 -10.82
N LEU A 47 -1.41 0.52 -9.84
CA LEU A 47 -1.16 1.74 -9.10
C LEU A 47 0.11 2.39 -9.65
N LEU A 48 0.10 3.70 -9.81
CA LEU A 48 1.22 4.48 -10.32
C LEU A 48 1.56 5.57 -9.29
N LEU A 49 2.84 5.71 -8.99
CA LEU A 49 3.37 6.81 -8.19
C LEU A 49 4.14 7.77 -9.09
N TYR A 50 3.68 9.02 -9.08
CA TYR A 50 4.30 10.13 -9.76
C TYR A 50 4.92 11.09 -8.75
N GLY A 51 6.13 11.55 -9.02
CA GLY A 51 6.84 12.47 -8.13
C GLY A 51 8.12 13.00 -8.76
N ASN A 52 8.90 13.70 -7.93
CA ASN A 52 10.17 14.32 -8.32
C ASN A 52 11.30 13.78 -7.45
N LEU A 53 12.47 13.62 -8.06
CA LEU A 53 13.72 13.25 -7.38
C LEU A 53 14.64 14.45 -7.15
N GLU A 54 14.21 15.63 -7.59
CA GLU A 54 14.91 16.90 -7.44
C GLU A 54 13.87 17.97 -7.05
N GLY A 55 14.23 18.86 -6.12
CA GLY A 55 13.38 19.94 -5.68
C GLY A 55 13.88 20.63 -4.41
N GLU A 56 13.08 21.55 -3.88
CA GLU A 56 13.43 22.33 -2.68
C GLU A 56 12.83 21.73 -1.40
N GLN A 57 11.62 21.17 -1.50
CA GLN A 57 10.90 20.63 -0.35
C GLN A 57 10.93 19.10 -0.39
N ILE A 58 11.52 18.49 0.63
CA ILE A 58 11.55 17.03 0.77
C ILE A 58 10.15 16.54 1.13
N ASN A 59 9.76 15.43 0.52
CA ASN A 59 8.58 14.66 0.88
C ASN A 59 9.02 13.40 1.64
N ASN A 60 8.58 13.26 2.89
CA ASN A 60 9.02 12.16 3.76
C ASN A 60 8.19 10.89 3.59
N HIS A 61 7.29 10.85 2.60
CA HIS A 61 6.45 9.70 2.34
C HIS A 61 7.29 8.48 1.97
N VAL A 62 7.22 7.44 2.82
CA VAL A 62 7.94 6.18 2.59
C VAL A 62 7.28 5.44 1.43
N ILE A 63 8.07 5.01 0.45
CA ILE A 63 7.57 4.32 -0.74
C ILE A 63 7.23 2.87 -0.38
N PRO A 64 6.02 2.37 -0.73
CA PRO A 64 5.67 0.97 -0.55
C PRO A 64 6.66 0.03 -1.23
N SER A 65 6.90 -1.14 -0.64
CA SER A 65 7.78 -2.14 -1.22
C SER A 65 7.15 -2.77 -2.48
N ASN A 66 7.93 -3.60 -3.20
CA ASN A 66 7.49 -4.41 -4.33
C ASN A 66 6.95 -3.62 -5.56
N GLY A 67 7.27 -2.34 -5.68
CA GLY A 67 6.95 -1.52 -6.85
C GLY A 67 7.97 -1.70 -7.98
N VAL A 68 7.53 -1.83 -9.21
CA VAL A 68 8.42 -1.84 -10.37
C VAL A 68 8.82 -0.40 -10.68
N SER A 69 10.12 -0.12 -10.69
CA SER A 69 10.68 1.15 -11.13
C SER A 69 11.49 0.97 -12.41
N SER A 70 11.49 2.00 -13.25
CA SER A 70 12.46 2.13 -14.34
C SER A 70 13.73 2.89 -13.91
N LEU A 71 13.79 3.35 -12.66
CA LEU A 71 14.97 4.00 -12.10
C LEU A 71 16.03 2.94 -11.76
N ASP A 72 17.30 3.27 -11.94
CA ASP A 72 18.42 2.42 -11.53
C ASP A 72 18.69 2.67 -10.03
N ILE A 73 17.87 2.06 -9.18
CA ILE A 73 17.86 2.25 -7.73
C ILE A 73 18.27 0.95 -7.03
N LEU A 74 19.19 1.08 -6.07
CA LEU A 74 19.68 -0.04 -5.27
C LEU A 74 18.69 -0.47 -4.18
N SER A 75 17.91 0.48 -3.65
CA SER A 75 16.88 0.25 -2.62
C SER A 75 15.82 1.35 -2.64
N TYR A 76 14.59 1.02 -2.22
CA TYR A 76 13.50 1.99 -2.05
C TYR A 76 13.81 3.05 -0.98
N ASN A 77 14.60 2.67 0.04
CA ASN A 77 14.97 3.55 1.15
C ASN A 77 16.00 4.62 0.77
N ASP A 78 16.67 4.45 -0.37
CA ASP A 78 17.69 5.39 -0.84
C ASP A 78 17.07 6.54 -1.66
N ILE A 79 15.76 6.52 -1.87
CA ILE A 79 15.05 7.47 -2.71
C ILE A 79 14.59 8.64 -1.87
N ILE A 80 15.10 9.82 -2.23
CA ILE A 80 14.64 11.08 -1.67
C ILE A 80 13.60 11.65 -2.64
N LEU A 81 12.37 11.78 -2.16
CA LEU A 81 11.27 12.41 -2.89
C LEU A 81 11.22 13.90 -2.59
N TYR A 82 10.83 14.67 -3.59
CA TYR A 82 10.61 16.11 -3.48
C TYR A 82 9.22 16.50 -3.94
N ASP A 83 8.75 17.63 -3.40
CA ASP A 83 7.43 18.22 -3.64
C ASP A 83 6.27 17.25 -3.34
N ASN A 84 5.07 17.59 -3.78
CA ASN A 84 3.92 16.71 -3.66
C ASN A 84 4.07 15.51 -4.60
N ILE A 85 3.74 14.32 -4.12
CA ILE A 85 3.65 13.11 -4.95
C ILE A 85 2.18 12.74 -5.20
N TYR A 86 1.96 11.95 -6.24
CA TYR A 86 0.63 11.64 -6.73
C TYR A 86 0.47 10.14 -6.96
N ILE A 87 -0.61 9.59 -6.41
CA ILE A 87 -0.97 8.19 -6.57
C ILE A 87 -2.18 8.10 -7.49
N VAL A 88 -2.04 7.27 -8.53
CA VAL A 88 -3.04 7.07 -9.57
C VAL A 88 -3.35 5.58 -9.70
N LYS A 89 -4.64 5.21 -9.61
CA LYS A 89 -5.08 3.85 -9.92
C LYS A 89 -5.71 3.79 -11.30
N LEU A 90 -5.19 2.90 -12.14
CA LEU A 90 -5.73 2.60 -13.46
C LEU A 90 -6.35 1.21 -13.47
N LYS A 91 -7.46 1.06 -14.21
CA LYS A 91 -8.03 -0.23 -14.59
C LYS A 91 -8.24 -0.26 -16.10
N ASN A 92 -7.70 -1.26 -16.78
CA ASN A 92 -7.67 -1.33 -18.26
C ASN A 92 -7.14 -0.02 -18.88
N ASN A 93 -6.04 0.51 -18.34
CA ASN A 93 -5.44 1.80 -18.72
C ASN A 93 -6.36 3.03 -18.60
N LYS A 94 -7.46 2.94 -17.84
CA LYS A 94 -8.36 4.06 -17.56
C LYS A 94 -8.30 4.42 -16.08
N LEU A 95 -8.25 5.72 -15.79
CA LEU A 95 -8.35 6.21 -14.42
C LEU A 95 -9.67 5.73 -13.80
N ILE A 96 -9.58 5.18 -12.60
CA ILE A 96 -10.76 4.83 -11.79
C ILE A 96 -10.82 5.70 -10.54
N ASN A 97 -11.91 5.61 -9.80
CA ASN A 97 -11.94 6.22 -8.48
C ASN A 97 -11.02 5.42 -7.55
N TYR A 98 -10.22 6.14 -6.78
CA TYR A 98 -9.36 5.56 -5.77
C TYR A 98 -9.27 6.54 -4.61
N SER A 99 -9.65 6.06 -3.45
CA SER A 99 -9.76 6.86 -2.24
C SER A 99 -8.51 6.77 -1.37
N ILE A 100 -8.29 7.77 -0.52
CA ILE A 100 -7.22 7.75 0.50
C ILE A 100 -7.35 6.51 1.37
N LYS A 101 -8.58 6.10 1.71
CA LYS A 101 -8.83 4.87 2.48
C LYS A 101 -8.27 3.62 1.77
N GLU A 102 -8.60 3.43 0.50
CA GLU A 102 -8.08 2.29 -0.27
C GLU A 102 -6.56 2.35 -0.46
N TYR A 103 -5.97 3.55 -0.49
CA TYR A 103 -4.52 3.71 -0.47
C TYR A 103 -3.91 3.33 0.87
N GLY A 104 -4.51 3.74 1.99
CA GLY A 104 -4.08 3.35 3.32
C GLY A 104 -4.06 1.83 3.52
N GLU A 105 -5.10 1.14 3.04
CA GLU A 105 -5.16 -0.34 3.07
C GLU A 105 -4.01 -0.96 2.24
N PHE A 106 -3.83 -0.50 1.00
CA PHE A 106 -2.71 -0.93 0.16
C PHE A 106 -1.35 -0.67 0.82
N TYR A 107 -1.18 0.53 1.39
CA TYR A 107 0.03 0.98 2.04
C TYR A 107 0.37 0.11 3.26
N SER A 108 -0.62 -0.17 4.12
CA SER A 108 -0.42 -1.00 5.31
C SER A 108 0.04 -2.42 4.99
N ILE A 109 -0.36 -2.97 3.84
CA ILE A 109 0.03 -4.32 3.42
C ILE A 109 1.45 -4.33 2.82
N ASN A 110 1.85 -3.24 2.15
CA ASN A 110 3.10 -3.19 1.38
C ASN A 110 4.21 -2.39 2.09
N CYS A 111 3.97 -1.87 3.29
CA CYS A 111 5.00 -1.29 4.13
C CYS A 111 5.22 -2.20 5.33
N ASP A 112 6.26 -3.04 5.24
CA ASP A 112 6.65 -4.03 6.25
C ASP A 112 6.97 -3.42 7.63
N TYR A 113 7.09 -2.10 7.72
CA TYR A 113 7.38 -1.36 8.95
C TYR A 113 6.33 -1.57 10.08
N TYR A 114 5.11 -1.97 9.72
CA TYR A 114 4.02 -2.20 10.68
C TYR A 114 3.83 -3.67 11.08
N SER A 115 4.55 -4.62 10.47
CA SER A 115 4.36 -6.06 10.71
C SER A 115 5.09 -6.56 11.96
N ASP A 116 6.22 -5.95 12.33
CA ASP A 116 7.15 -6.53 13.32
C ASP A 116 7.11 -5.87 14.72
N ASN A 117 6.19 -4.93 14.96
CA ASN A 117 6.08 -4.20 16.25
C ASN A 117 4.78 -4.49 17.03
N ILE A 118 4.07 -5.57 16.74
CA ILE A 118 3.15 -6.14 17.75
C ILE A 118 3.99 -7.03 18.66
N ASN A 119 4.82 -6.41 19.49
CA ASN A 119 5.30 -7.08 20.69
C ASN A 119 4.07 -7.29 21.59
N GLU A 120 3.68 -8.54 21.78
CA GLU A 120 2.68 -8.99 22.77
C GLU A 120 3.18 -8.75 24.21
N ASN A 121 3.53 -7.52 24.58
CA ASN A 121 4.01 -7.18 25.93
C ASN A 121 3.88 -5.69 26.29
N ASP A 122 2.76 -5.05 25.95
CA ASP A 122 2.31 -3.90 26.75
C ASP A 122 0.91 -4.19 27.29
N SER A 123 0.92 -4.59 28.57
CA SER A 123 -0.24 -4.67 29.44
C SER A 123 -0.78 -3.27 29.67
N ASP A 124 -2.11 -3.18 29.59
CA ASP A 124 -2.97 -2.16 30.18
C ASP A 124 -2.84 -0.73 29.65
N ASP A 125 -3.72 -0.39 28.69
CA ASP A 125 -4.75 0.60 29.00
C ASP A 125 -5.98 0.43 28.10
N GLU A 126 -7.13 0.26 28.74
CA GLU A 126 -8.47 0.17 28.18
C GLU A 126 -8.79 1.38 27.29
N TYR A 127 -9.47 1.18 26.15
CA TYR A 127 -10.80 1.76 25.91
C TYR A 127 -11.44 1.17 24.63
N ASN A 128 -12.32 0.20 24.85
CA ASN A 128 -13.57 -0.11 24.14
C ASN A 128 -13.67 0.22 22.64
N ASN A 129 -13.51 -0.80 21.80
CA ASN A 129 -14.24 -0.84 20.53
C ASN A 129 -15.09 -2.11 20.44
N SER A 130 -16.40 -1.86 20.39
CA SER A 130 -17.49 -2.82 20.34
C SER A 130 -17.43 -3.74 19.12
N ASN A 131 -17.49 -5.05 19.41
CA ASN A 131 -18.05 -6.16 18.63
C ASN A 131 -17.88 -6.15 17.11
N ILE A 132 -16.90 -6.93 16.63
CA ILE A 132 -17.04 -7.65 15.35
C ILE A 132 -16.81 -9.14 15.63
N THR A 133 -17.92 -9.87 15.79
CA THR A 133 -17.95 -11.33 15.87
C THR A 133 -17.66 -11.91 14.49
N TYR A 134 -16.54 -12.61 14.33
CA TYR A 134 -16.37 -13.56 13.22
C TYR A 134 -16.66 -14.96 13.77
N ASP A 135 -17.84 -15.47 13.40
CA ASP A 135 -18.26 -16.83 13.70
C ASP A 135 -17.26 -17.86 13.12
N ASN A 136 -16.90 -18.81 13.98
CA ASN A 136 -16.09 -19.98 13.69
C ASN A 136 -16.65 -20.77 12.49
N ILE A 137 -15.95 -20.74 11.36
CA ILE A 137 -16.15 -21.72 10.29
C ILE A 137 -15.27 -22.94 10.63
N TYR A 138 -15.90 -23.94 11.23
CA TYR A 138 -15.37 -25.29 11.43
C TYR A 138 -15.00 -25.92 10.07
N LEU A 139 -13.72 -26.23 9.87
CA LEU A 139 -13.29 -27.20 8.84
C LEU A 139 -13.46 -28.60 9.41
N ASN A 140 -14.61 -29.19 9.11
CA ASN A 140 -14.92 -30.59 9.33
C ASN A 140 -14.61 -31.35 8.02
N THR A 141 -13.54 -32.14 7.99
CA THR A 141 -13.41 -33.28 7.07
C THR A 141 -12.84 -34.48 7.81
N PHE A 142 -13.79 -35.31 8.23
CA PHE A 142 -13.79 -36.74 8.52
C PHE A 142 -12.46 -37.53 8.44
N ASP A 143 -12.13 -38.14 9.58
CA ASP A 143 -11.74 -39.55 9.79
C ASP A 143 -11.61 -40.42 8.53
N ASP A 144 -10.54 -41.21 8.41
CA ASP A 144 -10.48 -42.47 9.18
C ASP A 144 -9.18 -43.29 8.91
N ASN A 145 -8.69 -43.91 9.98
CA ASN A 145 -7.91 -45.16 10.05
C ASN A 145 -6.36 -45.19 9.96
N ASN A 146 -5.80 -45.47 11.15
CA ASN A 146 -4.74 -46.43 11.47
C ASN A 146 -3.26 -46.03 11.28
N LEU A 147 -2.66 -45.52 12.36
CA LEU A 147 -1.24 -45.75 12.68
C LEU A 147 -1.10 -45.99 14.20
N SER A 148 -1.19 -47.27 14.58
CA SER A 148 -0.83 -47.79 15.90
C SER A 148 0.69 -47.71 16.11
N TYR A 149 1.14 -47.02 17.16
CA TYR A 149 2.54 -47.00 17.59
C TYR A 149 2.82 -48.10 18.64
N ASP A 150 3.92 -48.82 18.37
CA ASP A 150 4.89 -49.48 19.25
C ASP A 150 4.49 -50.56 20.29
N ASN A 151 5.24 -51.67 20.30
CA ASN A 151 6.04 -52.12 21.46
C ASN A 151 6.81 -53.42 21.18
N ASN A 152 8.15 -53.35 21.24
CA ASN A 152 9.06 -54.49 21.43
C ASN A 152 9.00 -55.00 22.88
N ILE A 153 8.59 -56.25 23.12
CA ILE A 153 9.04 -57.17 24.20
C ILE A 153 8.61 -58.59 23.73
N TYR A 154 9.41 -59.66 23.55
CA TYR A 154 10.64 -60.21 24.13
C TYR A 154 11.55 -60.78 23.04
#